data_AF-A0A1V5XBW4-F1
#
_entry.id   AF-A0A1V5XBW4-F1
#
_cell.length_a   1.000
_cell.length_b   1.000
_cell.length_c   1.000
_cell.angle_alpha   90.00
_cell.angle_beta   90.00
_cell.angle_gamma   90.00
#
_symmetry.space_group_name_H-M   'P 1'
#
loop_
_entity.id
_entity.type
_entity.pdbx_description
1 polymer ?
#
loop_
_entity_poly.entity_id
_entity_poly.type
_entity_poly.pdbx_seq_one_letter_code
_entity_poly.pdbx_strand_id
1 'polypeptide(L)' 'MKQITNKEYEEWQKYKAEKAKGHVLLPDTVRFICEANGYDAEKIGQHFLEILPKICPPEER' A
#
# COMPACT_ATOMS: atom_id res chain seq x y z
N MET A 1 1.29 27.20 -14.94
CA MET A 1 0.91 25.87 -14.44
C MET A 1 0.79 24.93 -15.63
N LYS A 2 1.46 23.77 -15.61
CA LYS A 2 1.24 22.75 -16.65
C LYS A 2 -0.14 22.15 -16.43
N GLN A 3 -0.97 22.09 -17.48
CA GLN A 3 -2.20 21.31 -17.44
C GLN A 3 -1.83 19.84 -17.58
N ILE A 4 -2.37 19.02 -16.69
CA ILE A 4 -2.27 17.57 -16.78
C ILE A 4 -3.23 17.05 -17.85
N THR A 5 -2.86 15.96 -18.48
CA THR A 5 -3.73 15.24 -19.41
C THR A 5 -4.87 14.55 -18.66
N ASN A 6 -5.96 14.22 -19.37
CA ASN A 6 -7.08 13.46 -18.78
C ASN A 6 -6.62 12.11 -18.20
N LYS A 7 -5.66 11.44 -18.85
CA LYS A 7 -5.10 10.17 -18.37
C LYS A 7 -4.36 10.33 -17.04
N GLU A 8 -3.52 11.36 -16.92
CA GLU A 8 -2.80 11.65 -15.67
C GLU A 8 -3.77 12.01 -14.54
N TYR A 9 -4.88 12.69 -14.86
CA TYR A 9 -5.93 13.00 -13.89
C TYR A 9 -6.64 11.73 -13.39
N GLU A 10 -6.96 10.79 -14.29
CA GLU A 10 -7.56 9.51 -13.90
C GLU A 10 -6.63 8.67 -13.02
N GLU A 11 -5.34 8.59 -13.37
CA GLU A 11 -4.32 7.90 -12.56
C GLU A 11 -4.19 8.54 -11.17
N TRP A 12 -4.23 9.88 -11.10
CA TRP A 12 -4.21 10.59 -9.83
C TRP A 12 -5.46 10.34 -8.98
N GLN A 13 -6.65 10.26 -9.58
CA GLN A 13 -7.88 9.91 -8.87
C GLN A 13 -7.82 8.49 -8.31
N LYS A 14 -7.29 7.52 -9.08
CA LYS A 14 -7.04 6.15 -8.61
C LYS A 14 -6.06 6.15 -7.44
N TYR A 15 -4.94 6.87 -7.55
CA TYR A 15 -3.97 7.01 -6.45
C TYR A 15 -4.62 7.55 -5.17
N LYS A 16 -5.47 8.58 -5.28
CA LYS A 16 -6.18 9.10 -4.10
C LYS A 16 -7.11 8.06 -3.47
N ALA A 17 -7.85 7.32 -4.28
CA ALA A 17 -8.76 6.30 -3.79
C ALA A 17 -7.99 5.18 -3.06
N GLU A 18 -6.89 4.70 -3.63
CA GLU A 18 -6.05 3.67 -3.00
C GLU A 18 -5.33 4.19 -1.76
N LYS A 19 -4.90 5.46 -1.77
CA LYS A 19 -4.34 6.13 -0.58
C LYS A 19 -5.38 6.21 0.55
N ALA A 20 -6.63 6.56 0.24
CA ALA A 20 -7.70 6.64 1.23
C ALA A 20 -8.10 5.27 1.80
N LYS A 21 -7.97 4.19 1.00
CA LYS A 21 -8.17 2.81 1.44
C LYS A 21 -6.98 2.26 2.25
N GLY A 22 -5.88 3.00 2.38
CA GLY A 22 -4.68 2.54 3.08
C GLY A 22 -3.84 1.53 2.29
N HIS A 23 -4.09 1.38 0.98
CA HIS A 23 -3.33 0.48 0.10
C HIS A 23 -2.00 1.07 -0.38
N VAL A 24 -1.67 2.29 0.05
CA VAL A 24 -0.40 2.97 -0.27
C VAL A 24 0.48 2.97 0.98
N LEU A 25 1.60 2.25 0.91
CA LEU A 25 2.64 2.29 1.94
C LEU A 25 3.42 3.60 1.85
N LEU A 26 3.14 4.52 2.77
CA LEU A 26 3.94 5.73 2.95
C LEU A 26 5.16 5.44 3.85
N PRO A 27 6.23 6.25 3.78
CA PRO A 27 7.42 6.06 4.62
C PRO A 27 7.10 5.93 6.12
N ASP A 28 6.16 6.72 6.64
CA ASP A 28 5.72 6.63 8.04
C ASP A 28 5.06 5.28 8.36
N THR A 29 4.26 4.74 7.44
CA THR A 29 3.63 3.42 7.57
C THR A 29 4.69 2.31 7.54
N VAL A 30 5.68 2.41 6.66
CA VAL A 30 6.80 1.47 6.61
C VAL A 30 7.57 1.50 7.93
N ARG A 31 7.89 2.70 8.43
CA ARG A 31 8.58 2.85 9.72
C ARG A 31 7.77 2.25 10.86
N PHE A 32 6.47 2.51 10.93
CA PHE A 32 5.58 1.95 11.93
C PHE A 32 5.59 0.40 11.93
N ILE A 33 5.51 -0.22 10.76
CA ILE A 33 5.55 -1.69 10.63
C ILE A 33 6.91 -2.23 11.09
N CYS A 34 8.01 -1.59 10.68
CA CYS A 34 9.35 -1.99 11.09
C CYS A 34 9.55 -1.87 12.61
N GLU A 35 9.14 -0.76 13.21
CA GLU A 35 9.22 -0.54 14.66
C GLU A 35 8.38 -1.56 15.43
N ALA A 36 7.15 -1.84 14.99
CA ALA A 36 6.26 -2.81 15.60
C ALA A 36 6.82 -4.25 15.57
N ASN A 37 7.65 -4.57 14.56
CA ASN A 37 8.31 -5.86 14.42
C ASN A 37 9.76 -5.85 14.92
N GLY A 38 10.22 -4.79 15.59
CA GLY A 38 11.57 -4.69 16.15
C GLY A 38 12.69 -4.68 15.11
N TYR A 39 12.39 -4.21 13.89
CA TYR A 39 13.27 -4.26 12.72
C TYR A 39 13.75 -5.68 12.35
N ASP A 40 13.05 -6.71 12.82
CA ASP A 40 13.31 -8.10 12.48
C ASP A 40 12.77 -8.40 11.08
N ALA A 41 13.67 -8.68 10.14
CA ALA A 41 13.33 -8.90 8.74
C ALA A 41 12.36 -10.09 8.54
N GLU A 42 12.51 -11.16 9.34
CA GLU A 42 11.67 -12.35 9.22
C GLU A 42 10.24 -12.04 9.67
N LYS A 43 10.09 -11.39 10.84
CA LYS A 43 8.76 -10.98 11.35
C LYS A 43 8.05 -9.99 10.44
N ILE A 44 8.79 -9.03 9.88
CA ILE A 44 8.25 -8.09 8.90
C ILE A 44 7.74 -8.83 7.67
N GLY A 45 8.54 -9.75 7.13
CA GLY A 45 8.15 -10.57 5.98
C GLY A 45 6.89 -11.40 6.26
N GLN A 46 6.85 -12.08 7.42
CA GLN A 46 5.69 -12.86 7.86
C GLN A 46 4.43 -11.98 7.97
N HIS A 47 4.53 -10.81 8.59
CA HIS A 47 3.42 -9.87 8.73
C HIS A 47 2.81 -9.47 7.37
N PHE A 48 3.64 -9.16 6.39
CA PHE A 48 3.16 -8.83 5.03
C PHE A 48 2.47 -10.02 4.36
N LEU A 49 3.03 -11.23 4.48
CA LEU A 49 2.45 -12.43 3.89
C LEU A 49 1.09 -12.80 4.51
N GLU A 50 0.90 -12.55 5.80
CA GLU A 50 -0.37 -12.77 6.50
C GLU A 50 -1.46 -11.74 6.14
N ILE A 51 -1.06 -10.50 5.85
CA ILE A 51 -1.99 -9.41 5.48
C ILE A 51 -2.37 -9.49 3.99
N LEU A 52 -1.44 -9.91 3.12
CA LEU A 52 -1.64 -9.96 1.68
C LEU A 52 -2.99 -10.59 1.26
N PRO A 53 -3.40 -11.79 1.73
CA PRO A 53 -4.68 -12.39 1.32
C PRO A 53 -5.91 -11.63 1.83
N LYS A 54 -5.78 -10.75 2.83
CA LYS A 54 -6.89 -9.93 3.35
C LYS A 54 -7.13 -8.69 2.50
N ILE A 55 -6.06 -8.12 1.94
CA ILE A 55 -6.11 -6.91 1.11
C ILE A 55 -6.21 -7.22 -0.39
N CYS A 56 -5.66 -8.36 -0.80
CA CYS A 56 -5.67 -8.88 -2.15
C CYS A 56 -6.13 -10.35 -2.07
N PRO A 57 -7.44 -10.58 -1.84
CA PRO A 57 -7.96 -11.93 -1.81
C PRO A 57 -7.65 -12.62 -3.14
N PRO A 58 -7.24 -13.90 -3.11
CA PRO A 58 -7.05 -14.64 -4.35
C PRO A 58 -8.37 -14.64 -5.13
N GLU A 59 -8.29 -14.35 -6.43
CA GLU A 59 -9.44 -14.52 -7.32
C GLU A 59 -9.91 -15.98 -7.22
N GLU A 60 -11.18 -16.20 -6.86
CA GLU A 60 -11.82 -17.51 -6.97
C GLU A 60 -11.79 -17.91 -8.45
N ARG A 61 -10.88 -18.82 -8.81
CA ARG A 61 -10.82 -19.42 -10.16
C ARG A 61 -11.88 -20.48 -10.33
#